data_AF-A0AAD2BQH3-F1
#
_entry.id   AF-A0AAD2BQH3-F1
#
_cell.length_a   1.000
_cell.length_b   1.000
_cell.length_c   1.000
_cell.angle_alpha   90.00
_cell.angle_beta   90.00
_cell.angle_gamma   90.00
#
_symmetry.space_group_name_H-M   'P 1'
#
loop_
_entity.id
_entity.type
_entity.pdbx_description
1 polymer ?
#
loop_
_entity_poly.entity_id
_entity_poly.type
_entity_poly.pdbx_seq_one_letter_code
_entity_poly.pdbx_strand_id
1 'polypeptide(L)'
;MQASRWTPICALDDIVPNTGVCALVEGDQVAVFRVGGNTTQGVYAIGNYDPNSDAAVLSRGLVGNLGERIVVASPIYKQHFDLTTGECLEAPANSVHAYATKVEDGKVWVAA
;
A
#
# COMPACT_ATOMS: atom_id res chain seq x y z
N MET A 1 3.70 -25.21 1.57
CA MET A 1 2.61 -24.21 1.47
C MET A 1 2.58 -23.49 2.81
N GLN A 2 3.25 -22.35 2.95
CA GLN A 2 3.10 -21.56 4.18
C GLN A 2 1.70 -20.97 4.16
N ALA A 3 0.94 -21.15 5.24
CA ALA A 3 -0.29 -20.43 5.43
C ALA A 3 0.08 -18.95 5.62
N SER A 4 -0.30 -18.09 4.68
CA SER A 4 -0.09 -16.65 4.80
C SER A 4 -0.65 -16.17 6.14
N ARG A 5 0.20 -15.58 6.98
CA ARG A 5 -0.23 -15.11 8.29
C ARG A 5 -0.87 -13.73 8.11
N TRP A 6 -2.17 -13.67 8.36
CA TRP A 6 -2.92 -12.43 8.30
C TRP A 6 -2.71 -11.62 9.58
N THR A 7 -2.27 -10.37 9.42
CA THR A 7 -2.11 -9.41 10.51
C THR A 7 -3.25 -8.39 10.47
N PRO A 8 -4.01 -8.21 11.57
CA PRO A 8 -5.03 -7.17 11.65
C PRO A 8 -4.36 -5.79 11.81
N ILE A 9 -4.75 -4.82 10.99
CA ILE A 9 -4.14 -3.49 10.97
C ILE A 9 -4.96 -2.48 11.78
N CYS A 10 -6.13 -2.09 11.28
CA CYS A 10 -7.02 -1.08 11.88
C CYS A 10 -8.45 -1.27 11.36
N ALA A 11 -9.40 -0.48 11.85
CA ALA A 11 -10.72 -0.41 11.22
C ALA A 11 -10.58 0.25 9.83
N LEU A 12 -11.44 -0.12 8.88
CA LEU A 12 -11.45 0.48 7.54
C LEU A 12 -11.64 2.00 7.59
N ASP A 13 -12.44 2.48 8.54
CA ASP A 13 -12.77 3.89 8.70
C ASP A 13 -11.70 4.72 9.42
N ASP A 14 -10.67 4.06 9.99
CA ASP A 14 -9.47 4.75 10.46
C ASP A 14 -8.58 5.22 9.30
N ILE A 15 -8.74 4.61 8.12
CA ILE A 15 -8.06 5.03 6.89
C ILE A 15 -8.98 5.97 6.12
N VAL A 16 -8.57 7.23 6.04
CA VAL A 16 -9.29 8.24 5.25
C VAL A 16 -9.29 7.82 3.77
N PRO A 17 -10.40 7.97 3.04
CA PRO A 17 -10.44 7.68 1.61
C PRO A 17 -9.33 8.38 0.81
N ASN A 18 -8.70 7.62 -0.08
CA ASN A 18 -7.58 8.00 -0.96
C ASN A 18 -6.31 8.43 -0.21
N THR A 19 -6.10 7.94 1.00
CA THR A 19 -4.86 8.15 1.76
C THR A 19 -4.21 6.82 2.13
N GLY A 20 -2.95 6.91 2.54
CA GLY A 20 -2.19 5.79 3.09
C GLY A 20 -1.95 5.94 4.59
N VAL A 21 -1.79 4.82 5.27
CA VAL A 21 -1.29 4.70 6.64
C VAL A 21 -0.14 3.70 6.68
N CYS A 22 0.78 3.88 7.63
CA CYS A 22 1.86 2.92 7.85
C CYS A 22 1.43 1.90 8.91
N ALA A 23 1.69 0.63 8.65
CA ALA A 23 1.48 -0.48 9.56
C ALA A 23 2.75 -1.32 9.72
N LEU A 24 2.79 -2.13 10.77
CA LEU A 24 3.84 -3.10 11.01
C LEU A 24 3.28 -4.50 10.81
N VAL A 25 3.82 -5.26 9.86
CA VAL A 25 3.41 -6.63 9.53
C VAL A 25 4.63 -7.52 9.66
N GLU A 26 4.63 -8.40 10.66
CA GLU A 26 5.78 -9.29 10.97
C GLU A 26 7.16 -8.61 11.10
N GLY A 27 7.18 -7.32 11.42
CA GLY A 27 8.41 -6.54 11.56
C GLY A 27 8.72 -5.65 10.34
N ASP A 28 8.01 -5.85 9.23
CA ASP A 28 8.12 -5.04 8.02
C ASP A 28 7.16 -3.85 8.03
N GLN A 29 7.63 -2.72 7.50
CA GLN A 29 6.79 -1.53 7.36
C GLN A 29 5.99 -1.61 6.06
N VAL A 30 4.66 -1.58 6.19
CA VAL A 30 3.72 -1.71 5.09
C VAL A 30 2.89 -0.44 4.98
N ALA A 31 2.83 0.14 3.79
CA ALA A 31 1.95 1.24 3.45
C ALA A 31 0.61 0.66 2.98
N VAL A 32 -0.45 0.93 3.74
CA VAL A 32 -1.82 0.45 3.48
C VAL A 32 -2.66 1.63 2.99
N PHE A 33 -3.31 1.47 1.84
CA PHE A 33 -4.10 2.51 1.19
C PHE A 33 -5.56 2.10 1.10
N ARG A 34 -6.48 3.04 1.30
CA ARG A 34 -7.91 2.88 0.98
C ARG A 34 -8.22 3.75 -0.23
N VAL A 35 -8.43 3.16 -1.39
CA VAL A 35 -8.74 3.85 -2.65
C VAL A 35 -10.20 3.64 -3.02
N GLY A 36 -10.93 4.72 -3.26
CA GLY A 36 -12.38 4.68 -3.43
C GLY A 36 -13.10 4.69 -2.08
N GLY A 37 -13.96 5.69 -1.88
CA GLY A 37 -14.52 5.99 -0.55
C GLY A 37 -15.49 4.94 0.00
N ASN A 38 -16.11 4.10 -0.84
CA ASN A 38 -17.31 3.35 -0.46
C ASN A 38 -17.25 1.83 -0.71
N THR A 39 -16.09 1.25 -1.06
CA THR A 39 -16.00 -0.20 -1.34
C THR A 39 -14.87 -0.86 -0.55
N THR A 40 -15.12 -2.08 -0.06
CA THR A 40 -14.12 -2.93 0.59
C THR A 40 -13.07 -3.48 -0.38
N GLN A 41 -13.36 -3.44 -1.69
CA GLN A 41 -12.44 -3.84 -2.77
C GLN A 41 -11.34 -2.80 -3.06
N GLY A 42 -11.29 -1.70 -2.29
CA GLY A 42 -10.37 -0.58 -2.50
C GLY A 42 -9.11 -0.58 -1.63
N VAL A 43 -8.82 -1.65 -0.87
CA VAL A 43 -7.68 -1.65 0.05
C VAL A 43 -6.46 -2.30 -0.60
N TYR A 44 -5.34 -1.58 -0.62
CA TYR A 44 -4.08 -2.02 -1.20
C TYR A 44 -2.96 -1.92 -0.18
N ALA A 45 -1.93 -2.75 -0.30
CA ALA A 45 -0.79 -2.72 0.60
C ALA A 45 0.52 -2.98 -0.16
N ILE A 46 1.50 -2.11 0.04
CA ILE A 46 2.85 -2.24 -0.53
C ILE A 46 3.91 -1.94 0.55
N GLY A 47 5.17 -2.26 0.30
CA GLY A 47 6.27 -1.84 1.19
C GLY A 47 6.26 -0.33 1.43
N ASN A 48 6.51 0.12 2.66
CA ASN A 48 6.50 1.56 2.98
C ASN A 48 7.82 2.28 2.64
N TYR A 49 8.90 1.51 2.46
CA TYR A 49 10.22 2.03 2.14
C TYR A 49 10.36 2.27 0.62
N ASP A 50 10.70 3.50 0.26
CA ASP A 50 11.00 3.92 -1.11
C ASP A 50 12.50 3.72 -1.41
N PRO A 51 12.88 2.76 -2.27
CA PRO A 51 14.28 2.51 -2.61
C PRO A 51 14.95 3.66 -3.38
N ASN A 52 14.18 4.54 -4.02
CA ASN A 52 14.74 5.67 -4.76
C ASN A 52 15.19 6.81 -3.84
N SER A 53 14.53 6.97 -2.69
CA SER A 53 14.82 8.05 -1.73
C SER A 53 15.45 7.59 -0.43
N ASP A 54 15.62 6.28 -0.23
CA ASP A 54 16.16 5.68 1.00
C ASP A 54 15.37 6.13 2.24
N ALA A 55 14.03 6.09 2.12
CA ALA A 55 13.13 6.62 3.14
C ALA A 55 11.81 5.84 3.26
N ALA A 56 11.33 5.65 4.48
CA ALA A 56 10.06 5.01 4.79
C ALA A 56 8.86 5.96 4.68
N VAL A 57 8.53 6.36 3.45
CA VAL A 57 7.61 7.48 3.18
C VAL A 57 6.42 7.15 2.28
N LEU A 58 6.33 5.96 1.69
CA LEU A 58 5.32 5.69 0.64
C LEU A 58 3.88 5.84 1.13
N SER A 59 3.57 5.49 2.38
CA SER A 59 2.25 5.71 3.00
C SER A 59 1.80 7.18 3.02
N ARG A 60 2.73 8.13 2.86
CA ARG A 60 2.45 9.58 2.80
C ARG A 60 2.37 10.11 1.37
N GLY A 61 2.48 9.24 0.38
CA GLY A 61 2.40 9.60 -1.03
C GLY A 61 0.99 9.97 -1.45
N LEU A 62 0.90 10.61 -2.62
CA LEU A 62 -0.38 10.97 -3.22
C LEU A 62 -0.88 9.81 -4.07
N VAL A 63 -2.09 9.32 -3.76
CA VAL A 63 -2.78 8.35 -4.60
C VAL A 63 -3.26 9.04 -5.87
N GLY A 64 -3.08 8.39 -7.01
CA GLY A 64 -3.55 8.86 -8.30
C GLY A 64 -3.76 7.71 -9.28
N ASN A 65 -4.12 8.06 -10.51
CA ASN A 65 -4.26 7.11 -11.60
C ASN A 65 -3.31 7.49 -12.73
N LEU A 66 -2.63 6.49 -13.31
CA LEU A 66 -1.88 6.62 -14.56
C LEU A 66 -2.49 5.64 -15.58
N GLY A 67 -3.39 6.18 -16.42
CA GLY A 67 -4.26 5.35 -17.25
C GLY A 67 -5.18 4.51 -16.36
N GLU A 68 -5.08 3.20 -16.48
CA GLU A 68 -5.88 2.23 -15.69
C GLU A 68 -5.17 1.80 -14.39
N ARG A 69 -3.91 2.20 -14.18
CA ARG A 69 -3.13 1.82 -13.00
C ARG A 69 -3.41 2.78 -11.85
N ILE A 70 -3.76 2.23 -10.69
CA ILE A 70 -3.84 2.98 -9.43
C ILE A 70 -2.45 3.02 -8.83
N VAL A 71 -1.93 4.23 -8.61
CA VAL A 71 -0.56 4.44 -8.16
C VAL A 71 -0.50 5.30 -6.92
N VAL A 72 0.62 5.21 -6.20
CA VAL A 72 1.06 6.22 -5.24
C VAL A 72 2.33 6.91 -5.76
N ALA A 73 2.32 8.23 -5.82
CA ALA A 73 3.50 9.02 -6.12
C ALA A 73 4.35 9.22 -4.85
N SER A 74 5.64 8.84 -4.89
CA SER A 74 6.55 9.03 -3.77
C SER A 74 6.59 10.51 -3.31
N PRO A 75 6.54 10.79 -1.99
CA PRO A 75 6.61 12.16 -1.46
C PRO A 75 7.88 12.92 -1.83
N ILE A 76 8.98 12.22 -2.13
CA ILE A 76 10.27 12.85 -2.38
C ILE A 76 10.44 13.09 -3.89
N TYR A 77 10.70 12.03 -4.66
CA TYR A 77 11.08 12.15 -6.07
C TYR A 77 9.95 11.83 -7.07
N LYS A 78 8.74 11.58 -6.59
CA LYS A 78 7.51 11.45 -7.42
C LYS A 78 7.48 10.27 -8.39
N GLN A 79 8.34 9.27 -8.22
CA GLN A 79 8.14 7.99 -8.89
C GLN A 79 6.80 7.40 -8.49
N HIS A 80 6.16 6.72 -9.43
CA HIS A 80 4.85 6.12 -9.25
C HIS A 80 5.01 4.63 -8.98
N PHE A 81 4.41 4.19 -7.88
CA PHE A 81 4.34 2.80 -7.50
C PHE A 81 2.92 2.30 -7.72
N ASP A 82 2.76 1.24 -8.52
CA ASP A 82 1.48 0.59 -8.73
C ASP A 82 1.02 -0.08 -7.41
N LEU A 83 -0.18 0.28 -6.93
CA LEU A 83 -0.69 -0.23 -5.66
C LEU A 83 -1.12 -1.71 -5.73
N THR A 84 -1.35 -2.24 -6.93
CA THR A 84 -1.73 -3.64 -7.14
C THR A 84 -0.51 -4.54 -7.18
N THR A 85 0.57 -4.11 -7.84
CA THR A 85 1.75 -4.95 -8.10
C THR A 85 2.99 -4.56 -7.31
N GLY A 86 3.06 -3.33 -6.80
CA GLY A 86 4.26 -2.76 -6.17
C GLY A 86 5.32 -2.29 -7.17
N GLU A 87 5.05 -2.39 -8.48
CA GLU A 87 5.98 -1.99 -9.53
C GLU A 87 6.25 -0.48 -9.50
N CYS A 88 7.52 -0.08 -9.47
CA CYS A 88 7.92 1.30 -9.71
C CYS A 88 7.99 1.56 -11.23
N LEU A 89 7.10 2.39 -11.75
CA LEU A 89 6.90 2.54 -13.20
C LEU A 89 8.10 3.15 -13.92
N GLU A 90 8.75 4.15 -13.31
CA GLU A 90 9.90 4.83 -13.89
C GLU A 90 11.22 4.09 -13.65
N ALA A 91 11.28 3.23 -12.64
CA ALA A 91 12.48 2.50 -12.24
C ALA A 91 12.13 1.08 -11.76
N PRO A 92 11.83 0.12 -12.67
CA PRO A 92 11.34 -1.20 -12.29
C PRO A 92 12.25 -1.99 -11.33
N ALA A 93 13.57 -1.71 -11.35
CA ALA A 93 14.54 -2.29 -10.41
C ALA A 93 14.32 -1.88 -8.94
N ASN A 94 13.59 -0.78 -8.70
CA ASN A 94 13.28 -0.24 -7.39
C ASN A 94 11.83 -0.52 -6.97
N SER A 95 11.21 -1.56 -7.55
CA SER A 95 9.87 -2.01 -7.16
C SER A 95 9.84 -2.51 -5.71
N VAL A 96 8.67 -2.44 -5.09
CA VAL A 96 8.44 -2.88 -3.71
C VAL A 96 7.54 -4.10 -3.67
N HIS A 97 7.53 -4.81 -2.55
CA HIS A 97 6.62 -5.93 -2.36
C HIS A 97 5.16 -5.43 -2.26
N ALA A 98 4.24 -6.10 -2.96
CA ALA A 98 2.81 -5.92 -2.79
C ALA A 98 2.25 -7.06 -1.93
N TYR A 99 1.47 -6.69 -0.91
CA TYR A 99 0.90 -7.62 0.05
C TYR A 99 -0.57 -7.88 -0.26
N ALA A 100 -1.03 -9.11 -0.04
CA ALA A 100 -2.44 -9.41 -0.14
C ALA A 100 -3.21 -8.73 1.01
N THR A 101 -4.35 -8.13 0.69
CA THR A 101 -5.22 -7.42 1.62
C THR A 101 -6.60 -8.05 1.63
N LYS A 102 -7.31 -7.89 2.75
CA LYS A 102 -8.75 -8.16 2.83
C LYS A 102 -9.40 -7.28 3.89
N VAL A 103 -10.71 -7.09 3.75
CA VAL A 103 -11.54 -6.46 4.78
C VAL A 103 -12.54 -7.49 5.29
N GLU A 104 -12.46 -7.81 6.58
CA GLU A 104 -13.37 -8.72 7.27
C GLU A 104 -13.87 -8.04 8.54
N ASP A 105 -15.20 -8.06 8.75
CA ASP A 105 -15.87 -7.42 9.89
C ASP A 105 -15.47 -5.94 10.10
N GLY A 106 -15.34 -5.20 9.00
CA GLY A 106 -14.94 -3.78 9.02
C GLY A 106 -13.47 -3.53 9.37
N LYS A 107 -12.65 -4.59 9.48
CA LYS A 107 -11.23 -4.52 9.81
C LYS A 107 -10.36 -4.83 8.60
N VAL A 108 -9.28 -4.07 8.43
CA VAL A 108 -8.27 -4.32 7.40
C VAL A 108 -7.27 -5.36 7.88
N TRP A 109 -6.99 -6.32 7.02
CA TRP A 109 -6.00 -7.38 7.23
C TRP A 109 -4.99 -7.39 6.09
N VAL A 110 -3.73 -7.64 6.43
CA VAL A 110 -2.62 -7.77 5.47
C VAL A 110 -1.95 -9.11 5.68
N ALA A 111 -1.71 -9.85 4.61
CA ALA A 111 -0.93 -11.09 4.64
C ALA A 111 0.57 -10.78 4.62
N ALA A 112 1.33 -11.45 5.48
CA ALA A 112 2.78 -11.55 5.36
C ALA A 112 3.19 -12.60 4.31
#